data_AF-A0A7J6A3U3-F1
#
_entry.id   AF-A0A7J6A3U3-F1
#
_cell.length_a   1.000
_cell.length_b   1.000
_cell.length_c   1.000
_cell.angle_alpha   90.00
_cell.angle_beta   90.00
_cell.angle_gamma   90.00
#
_symmetry.space_group_name_H-M   'P 1'
#
loop_
_entity.id
_entity.type
_entity.pdbx_description
1 polymer ?
#
loop_
_entity_poly.entity_id
_entity_poly.type
_entity_poly.pdbx_seq_one_letter_code
_entity_poly.pdbx_strand_id
1 'polypeptide(L)'
;MEVTCWDVMFGILQVWMCALLGLIVFPAMFGVSLGFTDLYIKVLVKTLEWATRRIQRGQDEQLELPAHLRNGIIQKNDGSMEEEIGELRRSHPKHLSGGDFTLSDVFYFCKKGIECIVEDEVTQRFTSEELVSWNLLTRTNNNFHYISVRVTIIWGLGVFIRYCVLLPLRVTLAVIGLSWLVIGTSLVGLLPSSSVKDWLSELVHLTCYRICARGLAATIHYHNKENRPKKGGICVANHTSPIDIVILANDGCYAMVGQVHGGILGVIQRAIVRACPHVWFERSEMKDRNAVAKRLRNHVADKTKLPILIFPEELQQQSSQIKSRFRRSR
;
A
#
# COMPACT_ATOMS: atom_id res chain seq x y z
N MET A 1 -23.59 41.10 19.23
CA MET A 1 -22.57 40.05 19.39
C MET A 1 -22.08 39.74 17.99
N GLU A 2 -20.93 40.31 17.59
CA GLU A 2 -20.33 39.97 16.31
C GLU A 2 -19.73 38.57 16.44
N VAL A 3 -20.29 37.61 15.72
CA VAL A 3 -19.71 36.27 15.63
C VAL A 3 -18.40 36.42 14.89
N THR A 4 -17.28 36.23 15.59
CA THR A 4 -15.96 36.36 14.97
C THR A 4 -15.71 35.16 14.05
N CYS A 5 -14.85 35.33 13.05
CA CYS A 5 -14.44 34.22 12.17
C CYS A 5 -13.93 33.01 12.98
N TRP A 6 -13.28 33.27 14.12
CA TRP A 6 -12.81 32.26 15.05
C TRP A 6 -13.93 31.45 15.70
N ASP A 7 -15.06 32.09 16.05
CA ASP A 7 -16.22 31.40 16.63
C ASP A 7 -16.85 30.43 15.60
N VAL A 8 -16.91 30.85 14.33
CA VAL A 8 -17.40 30.00 13.24
C VAL A 8 -16.45 28.82 13.01
N MET A 9 -15.13 29.06 12.96
CA MET A 9 -14.12 28.01 12.81
C MET A 9 -14.15 27.01 13.97
N PHE A 10 -14.30 27.49 15.20
CA PHE A 10 -14.44 26.64 16.38
C PHE A 10 -15.71 25.80 16.32
N GLY A 11 -16.85 26.40 15.93
CA GLY A 11 -18.10 25.67 15.75
C GLY A 11 -17.99 24.56 14.70
N ILE A 12 -17.36 24.84 13.56
CA ILE A 12 -17.11 23.84 12.51
C ILE A 12 -16.21 22.71 13.03
N LEU A 13 -15.12 23.05 13.73
CA LEU A 13 -14.22 22.06 14.33
C LEU A 13 -14.94 21.19 15.36
N GLN A 14 -15.80 21.79 16.20
CA GLN A 14 -16.57 21.08 17.20
C GLN A 14 -17.56 20.10 16.55
N VAL A 15 -18.31 20.56 15.54
CA VAL A 15 -19.23 19.69 14.78
C VAL A 15 -18.47 18.55 14.10
N TRP A 16 -17.32 18.86 13.48
CA TRP A 16 -16.43 17.87 12.87
C TRP A 16 -15.98 16.81 13.88
N MET A 17 -15.47 17.22 15.04
CA MET A 17 -15.02 16.31 16.10
C MET A 17 -16.17 15.46 16.66
N CYS A 18 -17.34 16.06 16.91
CA CYS A 18 -18.53 15.32 17.34
C CYS A 18 -18.97 14.28 16.31
N ALA A 19 -18.96 14.64 15.02
CA ALA A 19 -19.29 13.72 13.94
C ALA A 19 -18.29 12.55 13.87
N LEU A 20 -16.98 12.81 13.98
CA LEU A 20 -15.95 11.76 13.99
C LEU A 20 -16.11 10.83 15.19
N LEU A 21 -16.35 11.39 16.38
CA LEU A 21 -16.53 10.61 17.59
C LEU A 21 -17.78 9.73 17.49
N GLY A 22 -18.92 10.29 17.06
CA GLY A 22 -20.19 9.58 16.98
C GLY A 22 -20.26 8.56 15.84
N LEU A 23 -19.72 8.89 14.65
CA LEU A 23 -19.87 8.05 13.46
C LEU A 23 -18.71 7.07 13.25
N ILE A 24 -17.52 7.35 13.80
CA ILE A 24 -16.34 6.52 13.55
C ILE A 24 -15.85 5.87 14.82
N VAL A 25 -15.58 6.66 15.87
CA VAL A 25 -14.99 6.14 17.12
C VAL A 25 -15.97 5.28 17.90
N PHE A 26 -17.21 5.74 18.07
CA PHE A 26 -18.21 5.00 18.84
C PHE A 26 -18.53 3.64 18.22
N PRO A 27 -18.82 3.51 16.90
CA PRO A 27 -18.97 2.20 16.27
C PRO A 27 -17.69 1.35 16.34
N ALA A 28 -16.50 1.95 16.34
CA ALA A 28 -15.24 1.23 16.49
C ALA A 28 -15.14 0.47 17.82
N MET A 29 -15.68 1.01 18.91
CA MET A 29 -15.70 0.32 20.21
C MET A 29 -16.49 -0.99 20.13
N PHE A 30 -17.64 -0.97 19.47
CA PHE A 30 -18.50 -2.15 19.31
C PHE A 30 -18.10 -3.06 18.14
N GLY A 31 -17.07 -2.71 17.37
CA GLY A 31 -16.64 -3.47 16.20
C GLY A 31 -17.58 -3.35 15.00
N VAL A 32 -18.44 -2.33 15.01
CA VAL A 32 -19.36 -2.04 13.92
C VAL A 32 -18.69 -1.04 12.97
N SER A 33 -18.77 -1.31 11.67
CA SER A 33 -18.44 -0.34 10.63
C SER A 33 -19.73 0.10 9.95
N LEU A 34 -19.88 1.40 9.70
CA LEU A 34 -21.04 1.96 8.99
C LEU A 34 -21.12 1.56 7.50
N GLY A 35 -20.19 0.73 7.00
CA GLY A 35 -20.21 0.20 5.63
C GLY A 35 -19.88 1.20 4.52
N PHE A 36 -19.60 2.46 4.85
CA PHE A 36 -19.25 3.49 3.87
C PHE A 36 -18.04 3.10 3.01
N THR A 37 -17.00 2.53 3.61
CA THR A 37 -15.81 2.07 2.87
C THR A 37 -16.16 0.94 1.90
N ASP A 38 -16.98 -0.02 2.31
CA ASP A 38 -17.38 -1.13 1.46
C ASP A 38 -18.26 -0.66 0.29
N LEU A 39 -19.17 0.28 0.55
CA LEU A 39 -19.96 0.93 -0.50
C LEU A 39 -19.05 1.70 -1.46
N TYR A 40 -18.12 2.48 -0.94
CA TYR A 40 -17.14 3.23 -1.73
C TYR A 40 -16.32 2.29 -2.63
N ILE A 41 -15.76 1.21 -2.08
CA ILE A 41 -14.98 0.23 -2.85
C ILE A 41 -15.86 -0.46 -3.90
N LYS A 42 -17.10 -0.84 -3.57
CA LYS A 42 -18.03 -1.44 -4.56
C LYS A 42 -18.35 -0.47 -5.71
N VAL A 43 -18.61 0.79 -5.41
CA VAL A 43 -18.84 1.83 -6.42
C VAL A 43 -17.59 2.01 -7.27
N LEU A 44 -16.43 2.14 -6.64
CA LEU A 44 -15.15 2.28 -7.32
C LEU A 44 -14.89 1.12 -8.28
N VAL A 45 -14.98 -0.14 -7.80
CA VAL A 45 -14.80 -1.34 -8.62
C VAL A 45 -15.75 -1.35 -9.81
N LYS A 46 -17.05 -1.05 -9.61
CA LYS A 46 -18.02 -0.94 -10.71
C LYS A 46 -17.65 0.13 -11.73
N THR A 47 -17.16 1.28 -11.27
CA THR A 47 -16.67 2.34 -12.16
C THR A 47 -15.45 1.90 -12.96
N LEU A 48 -14.51 1.18 -12.34
CA LEU A 48 -13.31 0.65 -13.00
C LEU A 48 -13.65 -0.42 -14.04
N GLU A 49 -14.57 -1.33 -13.71
CA GLU A 49 -15.09 -2.33 -14.65
C GLU A 49 -15.79 -1.68 -15.84
N TRP A 50 -16.63 -0.66 -15.58
CA TRP A 50 -17.29 0.09 -16.65
C TRP A 50 -16.29 0.81 -17.55
N ALA A 51 -15.27 1.46 -16.97
CA ALA A 51 -14.22 2.15 -17.73
C ALA A 51 -13.41 1.16 -18.57
N THR A 52 -13.06 -0.01 -18.01
CA THR A 52 -12.35 -1.07 -18.71
C THR A 52 -13.14 -1.57 -19.92
N ARG A 53 -14.44 -1.86 -19.76
CA ARG A 53 -15.31 -2.26 -20.88
C ARG A 53 -15.47 -1.19 -21.96
N ARG A 54 -15.31 0.09 -21.60
CA ARG A 54 -15.36 1.20 -22.58
C ARG A 54 -14.06 1.27 -23.39
N ILE A 55 -12.91 1.04 -22.76
CA ILE A 55 -11.61 1.01 -23.44
C ILE A 55 -11.52 -0.18 -24.40
N GLN A 56 -11.95 -1.36 -23.94
CA GLN A 56 -11.96 -2.57 -24.78
C GLN A 56 -12.81 -2.38 -26.03
N ARG A 57 -14.05 -1.87 -25.90
CA ARG A 57 -14.90 -1.55 -27.06
C ARG A 57 -14.28 -0.54 -28.01
N GLY A 58 -13.63 0.50 -27.47
CA GLY A 58 -12.96 1.50 -28.30
C GLY A 58 -11.76 0.94 -29.08
N GLN A 59 -11.10 -0.11 -28.58
CA GLN A 59 -10.04 -0.80 -29.30
C GLN A 59 -10.57 -1.81 -30.30
N ASP A 60 -11.65 -2.54 -29.99
CA ASP A 60 -12.31 -3.43 -30.95
C ASP A 60 -12.76 -2.65 -32.19
N GLU A 61 -13.36 -1.47 -32.01
CA GLU A 61 -13.68 -0.54 -33.12
C GLU A 61 -12.44 -0.04 -33.89
N GLN A 62 -11.27 0.01 -33.24
CA GLN A 62 -10.03 0.48 -33.84
C GLN A 62 -9.23 -0.62 -34.55
N LEU A 63 -9.44 -1.89 -34.16
CA LEU A 63 -8.90 -3.10 -34.78
C LEU A 63 -9.70 -3.53 -36.04
N GLU A 64 -10.92 -3.01 -36.25
CA GLU A 64 -11.65 -3.14 -37.52
C GLU A 64 -11.04 -2.30 -38.67
N LEU A 65 -10.08 -1.39 -38.39
CA LEU A 65 -9.19 -0.80 -39.40
C LEU A 65 -7.90 -1.64 -39.53
N PRO A 66 -7.34 -1.85 -40.74
CA PRO A 66 -6.31 -2.88 -40.96
C PRO A 66 -5.09 -2.69 -40.04
N ALA A 67 -4.90 -3.65 -39.14
CA ALA A 67 -3.90 -3.67 -38.07
C ALA A 67 -2.45 -3.93 -38.52
N HIS A 68 -2.08 -3.54 -39.75
CA HIS A 68 -0.78 -3.95 -40.31
C HIS A 68 0.39 -3.00 -39.99
N LEU A 69 0.19 -1.86 -39.30
CA LEU A 69 1.26 -0.85 -39.27
C LEU A 69 1.35 0.05 -38.02
N ARG A 70 0.97 -0.39 -36.81
CA ARG A 70 0.92 0.55 -35.67
C ARG A 70 1.66 0.21 -34.37
N ASN A 71 2.18 -1.00 -34.20
CA ASN A 71 2.79 -1.40 -32.93
C ASN A 71 4.27 -1.78 -33.04
N GLY A 72 5.04 -1.06 -33.86
CA GLY A 72 6.50 -1.05 -33.74
C GLY A 72 6.94 -0.08 -32.64
N ILE A 73 7.93 -0.45 -31.84
CA ILE A 73 8.61 0.48 -30.90
C ILE A 73 9.27 1.64 -31.66
N ILE A 74 9.49 1.46 -32.97
CA ILE A 74 10.11 2.41 -33.87
C ILE A 74 9.09 2.79 -34.96
N GLN A 75 8.88 4.10 -35.14
CA GLN A 75 8.00 4.61 -36.19
C GLN A 75 8.71 4.44 -37.54
N LYS A 76 8.33 3.40 -38.28
CA LYS A 76 8.86 3.13 -39.62
C LYS A 76 8.25 4.13 -40.61
N ASN A 77 9.08 4.84 -41.36
CA ASN A 77 8.64 5.43 -42.63
C ASN A 77 8.70 4.30 -43.67
N ASP A 78 7.60 4.06 -44.38
CA ASP A 78 7.53 3.06 -45.45
C ASP A 78 8.23 3.51 -46.75
N GLY A 79 9.28 4.34 -46.64
CA GLY A 79 10.07 4.80 -47.77
C GLY A 79 10.90 3.67 -48.37
N SER A 80 11.20 3.74 -49.67
CA SER A 80 12.13 2.77 -50.28
C SER A 80 13.55 2.98 -49.72
N MET A 81 14.38 1.94 -49.77
CA MET A 81 15.77 1.99 -49.30
C MET A 81 16.55 3.15 -49.94
N GLU A 82 16.32 3.37 -51.24
CA GLU A 82 16.94 4.44 -52.02
C GLU A 82 16.52 5.83 -51.53
N GLU A 83 15.28 5.97 -51.06
CA GLU A 83 14.74 7.23 -50.56
C GLU A 83 15.34 7.58 -49.18
N GLU A 84 15.34 6.65 -48.22
CA GLU A 84 15.92 6.87 -46.88
C GLU A 84 17.44 7.15 -46.95
N ILE A 85 18.16 6.41 -47.80
CA ILE A 85 19.60 6.65 -48.04
C ILE A 85 19.80 8.01 -48.74
N GLY A 86 18.92 8.36 -49.69
CA GLY A 86 18.93 9.65 -50.35
C GLY A 86 18.72 10.82 -49.38
N GLU A 87 17.83 10.68 -48.39
CA GLU A 87 17.61 11.69 -47.35
C GLU A 87 18.84 11.92 -46.47
N LEU A 88 19.50 10.85 -46.03
CA LEU A 88 20.73 10.94 -45.23
C LEU A 88 21.85 11.67 -45.99
N ARG A 89 21.90 11.48 -47.31
CA ARG A 89 22.84 12.13 -48.23
C ARG A 89 22.48 13.59 -48.56
N ARG A 90 21.25 14.08 -48.30
CA ARG A 90 20.85 15.49 -48.59
C ARG A 90 21.68 16.54 -47.85
N SER A 91 22.40 16.14 -46.79
CA SER A 91 23.32 17.02 -46.07
C SER A 91 24.66 17.24 -46.77
N HIS A 92 24.96 16.52 -47.87
CA HIS A 92 26.23 16.60 -48.60
C HIS A 92 26.14 17.50 -49.85
N PRO A 93 27.11 18.40 -50.12
CA PRO A 93 27.00 19.41 -51.18
C PRO A 93 27.13 18.92 -52.63
N LYS A 94 27.52 17.65 -52.86
CA LYS A 94 27.80 17.13 -54.21
C LYS A 94 26.76 16.09 -54.62
N HIS A 95 26.15 16.31 -55.79
CA HIS A 95 25.26 15.34 -56.43
C HIS A 95 26.12 14.18 -56.98
N LEU A 96 26.17 13.06 -56.25
CA LEU A 96 26.82 11.84 -56.74
C LEU A 96 25.98 11.24 -57.87
N SER A 97 26.59 11.10 -59.04
CA SER A 97 26.00 10.40 -60.19
C SER A 97 26.20 8.91 -60.02
N GLY A 98 25.10 8.17 -59.84
CA GLY A 98 25.03 6.72 -60.07
C GLY A 98 25.63 5.82 -58.99
N GLY A 99 24.77 5.20 -58.18
CA GLY A 99 25.00 3.88 -57.56
C GLY A 99 26.13 3.70 -56.53
N ASP A 100 27.02 4.69 -56.37
CA ASP A 100 28.21 4.50 -55.54
C ASP A 100 27.88 4.46 -54.03
N PHE A 101 28.49 3.49 -53.35
CA PHE A 101 28.40 3.31 -51.92
C PHE A 101 29.22 4.39 -51.19
N THR A 102 28.62 5.02 -50.19
CA THR A 102 29.25 6.03 -49.34
C THR A 102 29.36 5.50 -47.91
N LEU A 103 30.41 5.90 -47.18
CA LEU A 103 30.58 5.46 -45.79
C LEU A 103 29.42 5.89 -44.87
N SER A 104 28.67 6.94 -45.23
CA SER A 104 27.45 7.34 -44.52
C SER A 104 26.32 6.30 -44.61
N ASP A 105 26.28 5.47 -45.66
CA ASP A 105 25.25 4.45 -45.83
C ASP A 105 25.39 3.34 -44.79
N VAL A 106 26.58 3.17 -44.21
CA VAL A 106 26.80 2.23 -43.08
C VAL A 106 25.87 2.57 -41.91
N PHE A 107 25.60 3.86 -41.64
CA PHE A 107 24.68 4.26 -40.56
C PHE A 107 23.24 3.83 -40.84
N TYR A 108 22.80 3.83 -42.10
CA TYR A 108 21.49 3.32 -42.49
C TYR A 108 21.38 1.83 -42.19
N PHE A 109 22.36 1.03 -42.63
CA PHE A 109 22.36 -0.42 -42.41
C PHE A 109 22.51 -0.78 -40.92
N CYS A 110 23.31 -0.04 -40.16
CA CYS A 110 23.40 -0.21 -38.69
C CYS A 110 22.07 0.10 -38.01
N LYS A 111 21.39 1.20 -38.39
CA LYS A 111 20.06 1.56 -37.89
C LYS A 111 19.04 0.45 -38.20
N LYS A 112 18.97 -0.01 -39.45
CA LYS A 112 18.05 -1.09 -39.87
C LYS A 112 18.37 -2.42 -39.16
N GLY A 113 19.64 -2.75 -38.96
CA GLY A 113 20.04 -3.93 -38.21
C GLY A 113 19.58 -3.89 -36.74
N ILE A 114 19.72 -2.74 -36.09
CA ILE A 114 19.23 -2.54 -34.71
C ILE A 114 17.70 -2.57 -34.67
N GLU A 115 17.01 -1.94 -35.63
CA GLU A 115 15.55 -2.00 -35.78
C GLU A 115 15.07 -3.45 -35.86
N CYS A 116 15.68 -4.27 -36.70
CA CYS A 116 15.33 -5.70 -36.83
C CYS A 116 15.59 -6.53 -35.57
N ILE A 117 16.65 -6.23 -34.80
CA ILE A 117 16.94 -6.95 -33.53
C ILE A 117 15.93 -6.56 -32.44
N VAL A 118 15.56 -5.28 -32.37
CA VAL A 118 14.59 -4.77 -31.40
C VAL A 118 13.18 -5.29 -31.70
N GLU A 119 12.84 -5.45 -32.99
CA GLU A 119 11.56 -5.98 -33.45
C GLU A 119 11.54 -7.51 -33.64
N ASP A 120 12.61 -8.21 -33.24
CA ASP A 120 12.67 -9.67 -33.31
C ASP A 120 11.56 -10.30 -32.46
N GLU A 121 11.05 -11.44 -32.94
CA GLU A 121 9.99 -12.21 -32.29
C GLU A 121 10.33 -12.54 -30.84
N VAL A 122 11.62 -12.78 -30.53
CA VAL A 122 12.11 -13.06 -29.18
C VAL A 122 12.06 -11.83 -28.29
N THR A 123 12.58 -10.69 -28.75
CA THR A 123 12.60 -9.43 -27.98
C THR A 123 11.18 -8.97 -27.66
N GLN A 124 10.25 -9.13 -28.61
CA GLN A 124 8.83 -8.81 -28.42
C GLN A 124 8.16 -9.66 -27.33
N ARG A 125 8.60 -10.90 -27.08
CA ARG A 125 8.08 -11.71 -25.96
C ARG A 125 8.50 -11.19 -24.58
N PHE A 126 9.56 -10.39 -24.49
CA PHE A 126 10.00 -9.76 -23.25
C PHE A 126 9.41 -8.37 -23.04
N THR A 127 8.76 -7.81 -24.06
CA THR A 127 7.96 -6.59 -23.92
C THR A 127 6.76 -6.91 -23.05
N SER A 128 6.60 -6.16 -21.96
CA SER A 128 5.44 -6.34 -21.08
C SER A 128 4.18 -5.98 -21.86
N GLU A 129 3.24 -6.93 -21.99
CA GLU A 129 1.93 -6.63 -22.55
C GLU A 129 1.25 -5.59 -21.67
N GLU A 130 1.01 -4.40 -22.22
CA GLU A 130 0.19 -3.39 -21.54
C GLU A 130 -1.23 -3.95 -21.48
N LEU A 131 -1.59 -4.52 -20.33
CA LEU A 131 -2.93 -5.06 -20.10
C LEU A 131 -3.98 -4.04 -20.57
N VAL A 132 -4.86 -4.46 -21.49
CA VAL A 132 -6.05 -3.71 -21.92
C VAL A 132 -7.12 -3.74 -20.83
N SER A 133 -6.72 -3.29 -19.65
CA SER A 133 -7.59 -3.09 -18.51
C SER A 133 -7.14 -1.82 -17.81
N TRP A 134 -8.11 -1.00 -17.44
CA TRP A 134 -7.79 0.17 -16.65
C TRP A 134 -7.37 -0.32 -15.26
N ASN A 135 -6.09 -0.22 -14.96
CA ASN A 135 -5.56 -0.65 -13.67
C ASN A 135 -4.93 0.54 -12.94
N LEU A 136 -4.96 0.50 -11.61
CA LEU A 136 -4.43 1.56 -10.74
C LEU A 136 -2.91 1.70 -10.80
N LEU A 137 -2.23 0.76 -11.49
CA LEU A 137 -0.78 0.64 -11.60
C LEU A 137 -0.25 1.05 -12.98
N THR A 138 -1.12 1.34 -13.96
CA THR A 138 -0.73 1.83 -15.30
C THR A 138 -0.22 3.25 -15.11
N ARG A 139 1.07 3.30 -14.78
CA ARG A 139 1.84 4.48 -14.44
C ARG A 139 1.78 5.43 -15.63
N THR A 140 1.31 6.66 -15.40
CA THR A 140 1.60 7.88 -16.17
C THR A 140 2.11 7.60 -17.59
N ASN A 141 1.19 7.39 -18.53
CA ASN A 141 1.54 7.43 -19.94
C ASN A 141 1.99 8.86 -20.27
N ASN A 142 3.28 9.03 -20.58
CA ASN A 142 3.91 10.32 -20.86
C ASN A 142 3.38 11.00 -22.14
N ASN A 143 2.58 10.31 -22.97
CA ASN A 143 2.07 10.86 -24.23
C ASN A 143 0.75 11.62 -24.11
N PHE A 144 0.19 11.79 -22.90
CA PHE A 144 -0.98 12.64 -22.70
C PHE A 144 -0.59 14.13 -22.58
N HIS A 145 -0.03 14.69 -23.66
CA HIS A 145 0.32 16.11 -23.71
C HIS A 145 -0.90 17.05 -23.68
N TYR A 146 -2.10 16.54 -24.00
CA TYR A 146 -3.37 17.28 -23.86
C TYR A 146 -4.51 16.35 -23.44
N ILE A 147 -4.64 16.12 -22.13
CA ILE A 147 -5.87 15.58 -21.55
C ILE A 147 -6.97 16.65 -21.69
N SER A 148 -8.12 16.25 -22.24
CA SER A 148 -9.26 17.16 -22.44
C SER A 148 -9.57 17.98 -21.18
N VAL A 149 -9.95 19.25 -21.34
CA VAL A 149 -10.25 20.17 -20.21
C VAL A 149 -11.22 19.54 -19.18
N ARG A 150 -12.19 18.74 -19.66
CA ARG A 150 -13.16 18.02 -18.81
C ARG A 150 -12.47 17.06 -17.83
N VAL A 151 -11.48 16.31 -18.28
CA VAL A 151 -10.74 15.36 -17.44
C VAL A 151 -9.79 16.08 -16.49
N THR A 152 -9.19 17.20 -16.93
CA THR A 152 -8.36 18.06 -16.06
C THR A 152 -9.18 18.64 -14.91
N ILE A 153 -10.42 19.07 -15.16
CA ILE A 153 -11.34 19.54 -14.10
C ILE A 153 -11.64 18.41 -13.10
N ILE A 154 -11.96 17.21 -13.59
CA ILE A 154 -12.21 16.04 -12.72
C ILE A 154 -10.97 15.69 -11.90
N TRP A 155 -9.79 15.72 -12.51
CA TRP A 155 -8.51 15.50 -11.83
C TRP A 155 -8.27 16.54 -10.73
N GLY A 156 -8.46 17.83 -11.03
CA GLY A 156 -8.31 18.92 -10.08
C GLY A 156 -9.28 18.81 -8.89
N LEU A 157 -10.55 18.45 -9.16
CA LEU A 157 -11.52 18.15 -8.12
C LEU A 157 -11.08 16.96 -7.26
N GLY A 158 -10.53 15.91 -7.87
CA GLY A 158 -9.99 14.75 -7.15
C GLY A 158 -8.81 15.11 -6.24
N VAL A 159 -7.91 15.97 -6.71
CA VAL A 159 -6.81 16.54 -5.90
C VAL A 159 -7.36 17.33 -4.72
N PHE A 160 -8.33 18.23 -4.96
CA PHE A 160 -8.95 19.02 -3.91
C PHE A 160 -9.60 18.14 -2.83
N ILE A 161 -10.44 17.18 -3.22
CA ILE A 161 -11.09 16.26 -2.26
C ILE A 161 -10.05 15.47 -1.47
N ARG A 162 -8.98 15.00 -2.12
CA ARG A 162 -7.93 14.20 -1.47
C ARG A 162 -7.20 14.98 -0.38
N TYR A 163 -6.77 16.21 -0.67
CA TYR A 163 -5.90 16.96 0.24
C TYR A 163 -6.66 17.89 1.19
N CYS A 164 -7.84 18.40 0.81
CA CYS A 164 -8.62 19.31 1.65
C CYS A 164 -9.65 18.59 2.52
N VAL A 165 -10.07 17.36 2.18
CA VAL A 165 -11.11 16.62 2.93
C VAL A 165 -10.58 15.29 3.47
N LEU A 166 -10.08 14.41 2.59
CA LEU A 166 -9.68 13.06 2.99
C LEU A 166 -8.40 13.04 3.84
N LEU A 167 -7.39 13.84 3.49
CA LEU A 167 -6.14 13.90 4.26
C LEU A 167 -6.36 14.43 5.69
N PRO A 168 -7.05 15.56 5.93
CA PRO A 168 -7.36 16.02 7.28
C PRO A 168 -8.17 15.01 8.09
N LEU A 169 -9.12 14.31 7.46
CA LEU A 169 -9.85 13.20 8.08
C LEU A 169 -8.90 12.08 8.55
N ARG A 170 -7.96 11.65 7.70
CA ARG A 170 -7.01 10.59 8.06
C ARG A 170 -6.06 11.03 9.17
N VAL A 171 -5.57 12.27 9.12
CA VAL A 171 -4.69 12.83 10.16
C VAL A 171 -5.42 12.93 11.50
N THR A 172 -6.65 13.44 11.51
CA THR A 172 -7.46 13.53 12.74
C THR A 172 -7.75 12.15 13.33
N LEU A 173 -8.09 11.15 12.51
CA LEU A 173 -8.26 9.77 12.96
C LEU A 173 -6.97 9.16 13.52
N ALA A 174 -5.82 9.39 12.87
CA ALA A 174 -4.53 8.92 13.36
C ALA A 174 -4.18 9.53 14.72
N VAL A 175 -4.40 10.84 14.89
CA VAL A 175 -4.17 11.54 16.16
C VAL A 175 -5.11 11.03 17.25
N ILE A 176 -6.40 10.85 16.96
CA ILE A 176 -7.37 10.30 17.91
C ILE A 176 -7.00 8.87 18.30
N GLY A 177 -6.66 8.01 17.32
CA GLY A 177 -6.29 6.62 17.55
C GLY A 177 -5.04 6.47 18.42
N LEU A 178 -3.98 7.24 18.11
CA LEU A 178 -2.74 7.24 18.90
C LEU A 178 -2.92 7.84 20.29
N SER A 179 -3.69 8.94 20.40
CA SER A 179 -3.97 9.57 21.70
C SER A 179 -4.80 8.64 22.59
N TRP A 180 -5.82 7.98 22.02
CA TRP A 180 -6.62 6.97 22.70
C TRP A 180 -5.77 5.81 23.20
N LEU A 181 -4.79 5.36 22.40
CA LEU A 181 -3.86 4.31 22.81
C LEU A 181 -3.05 4.74 24.02
N VAL A 182 -2.39 5.90 23.95
CA VAL A 182 -1.47 6.36 25.01
C VAL A 182 -2.23 6.65 26.30
N ILE A 183 -3.35 7.37 26.21
CA ILE A 183 -4.17 7.75 27.36
C ILE A 183 -4.87 6.52 27.93
N GLY A 184 -5.57 5.75 27.09
CA GLY A 184 -6.33 4.59 27.51
C GLY A 184 -5.45 3.52 28.16
N THR A 185 -4.31 3.19 27.56
CA THR A 185 -3.39 2.19 28.16
C THR A 185 -2.73 2.69 29.44
N SER A 186 -2.47 3.99 29.56
CA SER A 186 -1.97 4.59 30.80
C SER A 186 -3.01 4.52 31.92
N LEU A 187 -4.28 4.83 31.63
CA LEU A 187 -5.37 4.74 32.60
C LEU A 187 -5.63 3.30 33.04
N VAL A 188 -5.66 2.35 32.10
CA VAL A 188 -5.80 0.91 32.40
C VAL A 188 -4.61 0.40 33.22
N GLY A 189 -3.41 0.95 32.99
CA GLY A 189 -2.21 0.61 33.74
C GLY A 189 -2.29 0.92 35.24
N LEU A 190 -3.09 1.93 35.63
CA LEU A 190 -3.31 2.30 37.04
C LEU A 190 -4.25 1.33 37.77
N LEU A 191 -4.99 0.50 37.05
CA LEU A 191 -5.93 -0.45 37.64
C LEU A 191 -5.21 -1.70 38.17
N PRO A 192 -5.69 -2.28 39.29
CA PRO A 192 -5.19 -3.56 39.80
C PRO A 192 -5.49 -4.70 38.83
N SER A 193 -4.63 -5.74 38.84
CA SER A 193 -4.81 -6.94 38.02
C SER A 193 -6.13 -7.63 38.35
N SER A 194 -7.08 -7.54 37.42
CA SER A 194 -8.44 -8.07 37.56
C SER A 194 -8.99 -8.38 36.17
N SER A 195 -10.01 -9.23 36.08
CA SER A 195 -10.66 -9.55 34.80
C SER A 195 -11.24 -8.31 34.11
N VAL A 196 -11.64 -7.28 34.88
CA VAL A 196 -12.12 -6.00 34.37
C VAL A 196 -10.99 -5.21 33.70
N LYS A 197 -9.78 -5.23 34.29
CA LYS A 197 -8.59 -4.61 33.68
C LYS A 197 -8.27 -5.28 32.35
N ASP A 198 -8.31 -6.60 32.27
CA ASP A 198 -8.02 -7.33 31.04
C ASP A 198 -9.05 -7.02 29.94
N TRP A 199 -10.34 -7.03 30.29
CA TRP A 199 -11.40 -6.65 29.36
C TRP A 199 -11.26 -5.21 28.87
N LEU A 200 -10.99 -4.27 29.78
CA LEU A 200 -10.81 -2.86 29.42
C LEU A 200 -9.54 -2.63 28.58
N SER A 201 -8.47 -3.37 28.88
CA SER A 201 -7.24 -3.38 28.09
C SER A 201 -7.52 -3.86 26.66
N GLU A 202 -8.22 -4.98 26.50
CA GLU A 202 -8.62 -5.51 25.19
C GLU A 202 -9.50 -4.49 24.43
N LEU A 203 -10.47 -3.87 25.11
CA LEU A 203 -11.33 -2.84 24.52
C LEU A 203 -10.55 -1.62 24.03
N VAL A 204 -9.63 -1.09 24.85
CA VAL A 204 -8.81 0.08 24.50
C VAL A 204 -7.94 -0.22 23.28
N HIS A 205 -7.26 -1.37 23.27
CA HIS A 205 -6.39 -1.77 22.16
C HIS A 205 -7.18 -2.01 20.88
N LEU A 206 -8.27 -2.79 20.93
CA LEU A 206 -9.12 -3.04 19.76
C LEU A 206 -9.68 -1.75 19.17
N THR A 207 -10.18 -0.85 20.03
CA THR A 207 -10.72 0.44 19.60
C THR A 207 -9.64 1.28 18.91
N CYS A 208 -8.43 1.35 19.47
CA CYS A 208 -7.30 2.03 18.85
C CYS A 208 -6.99 1.45 17.46
N TYR A 209 -6.74 0.14 17.36
CA TYR A 209 -6.35 -0.49 16.11
C TYR A 209 -7.43 -0.33 15.04
N ARG A 210 -8.70 -0.40 15.44
CA ARG A 210 -9.86 -0.13 14.57
C ARG A 210 -9.93 1.31 14.07
N ILE A 211 -9.58 2.30 14.91
CA ILE A 211 -9.52 3.71 14.48
C ILE A 211 -8.35 3.92 13.53
N CYS A 212 -7.17 3.38 13.87
CA CYS A 212 -5.96 3.49 13.05
C CYS A 212 -6.14 2.81 11.67
N ALA A 213 -6.74 1.62 11.62
CA ALA A 213 -7.06 0.92 10.37
C ALA A 213 -8.00 1.75 9.48
N ARG A 214 -9.02 2.40 10.06
CA ARG A 214 -9.89 3.33 9.33
C ARG A 214 -9.15 4.58 8.85
N GLY A 215 -8.22 5.12 9.65
CA GLY A 215 -7.35 6.23 9.25
C GLY A 215 -6.44 5.88 8.06
N LEU A 216 -6.05 4.62 7.92
CA LEU A 216 -5.31 4.11 6.76
C LEU A 216 -6.21 3.77 5.56
N ALA A 217 -7.53 3.92 5.70
CA ALA A 217 -8.53 3.42 4.75
C ALA A 217 -8.36 1.92 4.43
N ALA A 218 -7.93 1.13 5.42
CA ALA A 218 -7.74 -0.30 5.27
C ALA A 218 -9.08 -1.04 5.33
N THR A 219 -9.39 -1.81 4.28
CA THR A 219 -10.51 -2.76 4.27
C THR A 219 -9.96 -4.16 4.52
N ILE A 220 -10.25 -4.72 5.69
CA ILE A 220 -9.64 -5.97 6.16
C ILE A 220 -10.68 -7.09 6.10
N HIS A 221 -10.37 -8.15 5.35
CA HIS A 221 -11.20 -9.35 5.25
C HIS A 221 -10.49 -10.51 5.93
N TYR A 222 -11.18 -11.15 6.87
CA TYR A 222 -10.69 -12.32 7.58
C TYR A 222 -11.34 -13.57 7.03
N HIS A 223 -10.51 -14.50 6.58
CA HIS A 223 -10.91 -15.84 6.15
C HIS A 223 -10.60 -16.85 7.26
N ASN A 224 -11.35 -17.96 7.30
CA ASN A 224 -11.15 -19.06 8.24
C ASN A 224 -11.09 -18.61 9.71
N LYS A 225 -12.11 -17.84 10.14
CA LYS A 225 -12.19 -17.20 11.46
C LYS A 225 -12.21 -18.21 12.61
N GLU A 226 -12.59 -19.45 12.36
CA GLU A 226 -12.52 -20.57 13.29
C GLU A 226 -11.10 -20.91 13.75
N ASN A 227 -10.08 -20.57 12.94
CA ASN A 227 -8.66 -20.84 13.22
C ASN A 227 -7.96 -19.67 13.93
N ARG A 228 -8.71 -18.71 14.48
CA ARG A 228 -8.12 -17.57 15.20
C ARG A 228 -7.25 -18.03 16.39
N PRO A 229 -6.09 -17.40 16.60
CA PRO A 229 -5.23 -17.70 17.75
C PRO A 229 -5.98 -17.49 19.07
N LYS A 230 -5.98 -18.52 19.92
CA LYS A 230 -6.59 -18.48 21.26
C LYS A 230 -5.57 -18.01 22.30
N LYS A 231 -6.06 -17.59 23.48
CA LYS A 231 -5.21 -17.23 24.63
C LYS A 231 -4.22 -18.36 24.94
N GLY A 232 -2.97 -17.99 25.25
CA GLY A 232 -1.84 -18.93 25.39
C GLY A 232 -1.43 -19.64 24.09
N GLY A 233 -1.76 -19.06 22.91
CA GLY A 233 -1.35 -19.54 21.59
C GLY A 233 -0.26 -18.68 20.95
N ILE A 234 0.11 -19.03 19.71
CA ILE A 234 1.08 -18.28 18.89
C ILE A 234 0.43 -18.00 17.52
N CYS A 235 0.53 -16.75 17.08
CA CYS A 235 0.22 -16.27 15.74
C CYS A 235 1.53 -15.97 15.01
N VAL A 236 1.69 -16.50 13.80
CA VAL A 236 2.86 -16.27 12.96
C VAL A 236 2.40 -15.59 11.68
N ALA A 237 3.00 -14.46 11.34
CA ALA A 237 2.68 -13.69 10.15
C ALA A 237 3.98 -13.21 9.47
N ASN A 238 3.92 -12.99 8.16
CA ASN A 238 5.01 -12.33 7.44
C ASN A 238 5.04 -10.84 7.81
N HIS A 239 6.19 -10.19 7.63
CA HIS A 239 6.39 -8.79 8.01
C HIS A 239 6.78 -7.93 6.82
N THR A 240 6.00 -6.89 6.59
CA THR A 240 6.30 -5.84 5.62
C THR A 240 6.56 -4.52 6.34
N SER A 241 5.78 -4.20 7.38
CA SER A 241 5.91 -2.93 8.10
C SER A 241 5.23 -2.96 9.48
N PRO A 242 5.49 -1.97 10.36
CA PRO A 242 4.78 -1.82 11.63
C PRO A 242 3.25 -1.73 11.50
N ILE A 243 2.72 -1.39 10.32
CA ILE A 243 1.28 -1.34 10.03
C ILE A 243 0.64 -2.73 10.12
N ASP A 244 1.41 -3.81 9.92
CA ASP A 244 0.91 -5.19 9.98
C ASP A 244 0.28 -5.49 11.34
N ILE A 245 0.81 -4.91 12.42
CA ILE A 245 0.26 -5.03 13.78
C ILE A 245 -1.13 -4.40 13.83
N VAL A 246 -1.30 -3.20 13.26
CA VAL A 246 -2.61 -2.51 13.24
C VAL A 246 -3.64 -3.32 12.46
N ILE A 247 -3.22 -3.96 11.36
CA ILE A 247 -4.10 -4.79 10.53
C ILE A 247 -4.50 -6.06 11.28
N LEU A 248 -3.53 -6.81 11.82
CA LEU A 248 -3.78 -8.08 12.49
C LEU A 248 -4.54 -7.89 13.81
N ALA A 249 -4.24 -6.82 14.56
CA ALA A 249 -4.84 -6.55 15.87
C ALA A 249 -6.22 -5.87 15.81
N ASN A 250 -6.83 -5.79 14.63
CA ASN A 250 -8.13 -5.13 14.43
C ASN A 250 -9.33 -6.00 14.88
N ASP A 251 -9.12 -7.32 14.99
CA ASP A 251 -10.15 -8.34 15.29
C ASP A 251 -9.78 -9.25 16.47
N GLY A 252 -8.62 -9.01 17.09
CA GLY A 252 -8.18 -9.67 18.32
C GLY A 252 -6.93 -8.99 18.86
N CYS A 253 -6.69 -9.06 20.18
CA CYS A 253 -5.46 -8.53 20.76
C CYS A 253 -4.35 -9.58 20.78
N TYR A 254 -3.12 -9.12 20.57
CA TYR A 254 -1.93 -9.97 20.56
C TYR A 254 -0.84 -9.42 21.48
N ALA A 255 -0.13 -10.33 22.14
CA ALA A 255 1.12 -10.00 22.79
C ALA A 255 2.23 -9.88 21.72
N MET A 256 2.55 -8.66 21.35
CA MET A 256 3.65 -8.36 20.44
C MET A 256 5.02 -8.77 21.01
N VAL A 257 5.89 -9.24 20.11
CA VAL A 257 7.30 -9.51 20.36
C VAL A 257 8.12 -8.59 19.47
N GLY A 258 9.10 -7.89 20.02
CA GLY A 258 10.00 -7.07 19.22
C GLY A 258 11.14 -6.46 20.01
N GLN A 259 11.95 -5.67 19.31
CA GLN A 259 13.02 -4.91 19.95
C GLN A 259 12.45 -3.66 20.63
N VAL A 260 13.08 -3.24 21.73
CA VAL A 260 12.85 -1.91 22.31
C VAL A 260 13.33 -0.84 21.32
N HIS A 261 12.46 0.13 21.03
CA HIS A 261 12.72 1.28 20.17
C HIS A 261 12.79 2.58 20.98
N GLY A 262 13.57 3.54 20.48
CA GLY A 262 13.62 4.90 21.00
C GLY A 262 12.55 5.83 20.39
N GLY A 263 12.62 7.13 20.71
CA GLY A 263 11.78 8.16 20.11
C GLY A 263 10.27 7.98 20.36
N ILE A 264 9.46 8.40 19.39
CA ILE A 264 7.99 8.33 19.45
C ILE A 264 7.50 6.88 19.56
N LEU A 265 8.11 5.95 18.81
CA LEU A 265 7.76 4.53 18.87
C LEU A 265 8.03 3.95 20.26
N GLY A 266 9.10 4.39 20.93
CA GLY A 266 9.38 4.02 22.31
C GLY A 266 8.33 4.54 23.31
N VAL A 267 7.78 5.74 23.10
CA VAL A 267 6.67 6.26 23.93
C VAL A 267 5.43 5.39 23.77
N ILE A 268 5.09 5.04 22.53
CA ILE A 268 3.97 4.15 22.22
C ILE A 268 4.19 2.77 22.85
N GLN A 269 5.38 2.16 22.66
CA GLN A 269 5.71 0.86 23.26
C GLN A 269 5.57 0.89 24.78
N ARG A 270 6.10 1.93 25.46
CA ARG A 270 5.98 2.09 26.92
C ARG A 270 4.54 2.23 27.39
N ALA A 271 3.69 2.92 26.62
CA ALA A 271 2.27 3.07 26.96
C ALA A 271 1.55 1.72 26.86
N ILE A 272 1.71 1.01 25.75
CA ILE A 272 1.04 -0.27 25.48
C ILE A 272 1.40 -1.34 26.53
N VAL A 273 2.67 -1.40 26.98
CA VAL A 273 3.15 -2.34 28.02
C VAL A 273 2.40 -2.19 29.36
N ARG A 274 1.90 -0.99 29.68
CA ARG A 274 1.17 -0.75 30.93
C ARG A 274 -0.16 -1.50 30.99
N ALA A 275 -0.77 -1.73 29.84
CA ALA A 275 -2.09 -2.34 29.74
C ALA A 275 -2.02 -3.83 29.36
N CYS A 276 -0.99 -4.28 28.64
CA CYS A 276 -0.85 -5.68 28.24
C CYS A 276 0.62 -6.15 28.36
N PRO A 277 0.88 -7.39 28.83
CA PRO A 277 2.23 -7.94 28.93
C PRO A 277 2.82 -8.26 27.54
N HIS A 278 3.38 -7.25 26.88
CA HIS A 278 4.18 -7.39 25.67
C HIS A 278 5.60 -7.86 25.99
N VAL A 279 6.20 -8.61 25.05
CA VAL A 279 7.54 -9.16 25.23
C VAL A 279 8.53 -8.35 24.40
N TRP A 280 9.16 -7.36 25.04
CA TRP A 280 10.22 -6.58 24.42
C TRP A 280 11.58 -7.10 24.84
N PHE A 281 12.50 -7.14 23.88
CA PHE A 281 13.88 -7.54 24.10
C PHE A 281 14.82 -6.39 23.79
N GLU A 282 15.93 -6.35 24.51
CA GLU A 282 17.06 -5.51 24.14
C GLU A 282 17.78 -6.09 22.91
N ARG A 283 18.46 -5.22 22.16
CA ARG A 283 19.18 -5.63 20.94
C ARG A 283 20.28 -6.66 21.22
N SER A 284 20.86 -6.65 22.42
CA SER A 284 21.81 -7.64 22.93
C SER A 284 21.15 -8.98 23.23
N GLU A 285 20.00 -8.96 23.91
CA GLU A 285 19.23 -10.16 24.30
C GLU A 285 18.63 -10.90 23.10
N MET A 286 18.23 -10.19 22.05
CA MET A 286 17.70 -10.80 20.80
C MET A 286 18.70 -11.74 20.13
N LYS A 287 20.01 -11.60 20.41
CA LYS A 287 21.06 -12.50 19.91
C LYS A 287 21.07 -13.84 20.65
N ASP A 288 20.61 -13.88 21.90
CA ASP A 288 20.49 -15.12 22.67
C ASP A 288 19.16 -15.82 22.38
N ARG A 289 19.21 -16.75 21.42
CA ARG A 289 18.06 -17.57 21.01
C ARG A 289 17.45 -18.38 22.15
N ASN A 290 18.26 -18.82 23.11
CA ASN A 290 17.78 -19.66 24.22
C ASN A 290 17.01 -18.81 25.24
N ALA A 291 17.50 -17.60 25.53
CA ALA A 291 16.79 -16.65 26.38
C ALA A 291 15.44 -16.25 25.77
N VAL A 292 15.41 -15.92 24.47
CA VAL A 292 14.17 -15.57 23.74
C VAL A 292 13.20 -16.75 23.76
N ALA A 293 13.64 -17.96 23.38
CA ALA A 293 12.79 -19.15 23.35
C ALA A 293 12.23 -19.52 24.74
N LYS A 294 13.04 -19.36 25.80
CA LYS A 294 12.59 -19.61 27.18
C LYS A 294 11.50 -18.61 27.59
N ARG A 295 11.66 -17.32 27.29
CA ARG A 295 10.67 -16.29 27.63
C ARG A 295 9.35 -16.48 26.88
N LEU A 296 9.43 -16.84 25.59
CA LEU A 296 8.25 -17.17 24.78
C LEU A 296 7.54 -18.42 25.32
N ARG A 297 8.28 -19.48 25.66
CA ARG A 297 7.70 -20.69 26.27
C ARG A 297 7.00 -20.38 27.58
N ASN A 298 7.61 -19.58 28.45
CA ASN A 298 7.00 -19.17 29.72
C ASN A 298 5.73 -18.35 29.52
N HIS A 299 5.66 -17.51 28.48
CA HIS A 299 4.45 -16.76 28.16
C HIS A 299 3.33 -17.66 27.63
N VAL A 300 3.65 -18.61 26.75
CA VAL A 300 2.67 -19.57 26.17
C VAL A 300 2.18 -20.61 27.18
N ALA A 301 2.98 -20.90 28.21
CA ALA A 301 2.58 -21.77 29.32
C ALA A 301 1.40 -21.19 30.11
N ASP A 302 1.30 -19.87 30.18
CA ASP A 302 0.17 -19.19 30.81
C ASP A 302 -1.00 -19.03 29.81
N LYS A 303 -2.05 -19.83 30.01
CA LYS A 303 -3.24 -19.84 29.14
C LYS A 303 -4.15 -18.63 29.31
N THR A 304 -3.90 -17.78 30.30
CA THR A 304 -4.67 -16.55 30.50
C THR A 304 -4.16 -15.39 29.62
N LYS A 305 -2.91 -15.48 29.15
CA LYS A 305 -2.27 -14.42 28.36
C LYS A 305 -2.74 -14.39 26.92
N LEU A 306 -2.64 -13.21 26.31
CA LEU A 306 -2.92 -13.04 24.88
C LEU A 306 -2.00 -13.91 24.01
N PRO A 307 -2.49 -14.36 22.84
CA PRO A 307 -1.66 -15.06 21.87
C PRO A 307 -0.47 -14.19 21.45
N ILE A 308 0.69 -14.81 21.31
CA ILE A 308 1.90 -14.11 20.88
C ILE A 308 1.85 -13.87 19.37
N LEU A 309 2.10 -12.65 18.91
CA LEU A 309 2.31 -12.37 17.49
C LEU A 309 3.81 -12.34 17.18
N ILE A 310 4.25 -13.21 16.27
CA ILE A 310 5.64 -13.35 15.87
C ILE A 310 5.79 -13.11 14.36
N PHE A 311 6.76 -12.27 14.04
CA PHE A 311 7.24 -12.03 12.70
C PHE A 311 8.62 -12.71 12.53
N PRO A 312 8.70 -13.90 11.91
CA PRO A 312 9.94 -14.66 11.81
C PRO A 312 10.99 -13.97 10.94
N GLU A 313 10.57 -13.10 10.02
CA GLU A 313 11.44 -12.32 9.12
C GLU A 313 12.23 -11.24 9.87
N GLU A 314 11.61 -10.57 10.85
CA GLU A 314 12.27 -9.58 11.74
C GLU A 314 13.29 -10.24 12.68
N LEU A 315 13.02 -11.48 13.11
CA LEU A 315 13.99 -12.30 13.85
C LEU A 315 15.15 -12.76 12.95
N GLN A 316 14.92 -12.88 11.64
CA GLN A 316 15.90 -13.27 10.64
C GLN A 316 16.80 -12.12 10.19
N GLN A 317 16.29 -10.89 10.08
CA GLN A 317 17.05 -9.74 9.57
C GLN A 317 18.14 -9.26 10.55
N GLN A 318 18.04 -9.62 11.83
CA GLN A 318 19.11 -9.41 12.84
C GLN A 318 19.96 -10.66 13.13
N SER A 319 19.61 -11.82 12.58
CA SER A 319 20.35 -13.07 12.74
C SER A 319 20.43 -13.77 11.37
N SER A 320 21.53 -13.52 10.65
CA SER A 320 21.87 -14.02 9.31
C SER A 320 22.02 -15.56 9.17
N GLN A 321 21.38 -16.35 10.03
CA GLN A 321 21.52 -17.82 10.10
C GLN A 321 20.18 -18.58 10.30
N ILE A 322 19.00 -17.95 10.23
CA ILE A 322 17.69 -18.64 10.43
C ILE A 322 17.04 -19.04 9.08
N LYS A 323 17.82 -19.19 7.99
CA LYS A 323 17.28 -19.78 6.74
C LYS A 323 17.22 -21.33 6.76
N SER A 324 17.91 -22.00 7.69
CA SER A 324 18.17 -23.45 7.57
C SER A 324 17.13 -24.38 8.23
N ARG A 325 16.22 -23.89 9.08
CA ARG A 325 15.28 -24.77 9.82
C ARG A 325 13.80 -24.68 9.42
N PHE A 326 13.28 -23.57 8.92
CA PHE A 326 11.89 -23.52 8.45
C PHE A 326 11.68 -24.17 7.07
N ARG A 327 12.77 -24.40 6.32
CA ARG A 327 12.76 -25.15 5.06
C ARG A 327 12.93 -26.67 5.24
N ARG A 328 13.03 -27.17 6.48
CA ARG A 328 13.34 -28.58 6.79
C ARG A 328 12.22 -29.33 7.53
N SER A 329 11.04 -28.73 7.70
CA SER A 329 9.88 -29.38 8.31
C SER A 329 8.62 -29.31 7.44
N ARG A 330 8.80 -29.36 6.11
CA ARG A 330 7.75 -29.82 5.19
C ARG A 330 8.20 -31.14 4.59
#